data_AF-A0A2V2YMX1-F1
#
_entry.id   AF-A0A2V2YMX1-F1
#
_cell.length_a   1.000
_cell.length_b   1.000
_cell.length_c   1.000
_cell.angle_alpha   90.00
_cell.angle_beta   90.00
_cell.angle_gamma   90.00
#
_symmetry.space_group_name_H-M   'P 1'
#
loop_
_entity.id
_entity.type
_entity.pdbx_description
1 polymer ?
#
loop_
_entity_poly.entity_id
_entity_poly.type
_entity_poly.pdbx_seq_one_letter_code
_entity_poly.pdbx_strand_id
1 'polypeptide(L)'
;MNLYRNPSKYTMTWLMTGVVSISLLSGCGSSASKDAAGASIATPEVSQASDAHANHVHTETTQLANGDIQETTASLDVLPSFLDGLPEKIVLAYQAAAITRDTLAWIPCYCGCGGSAGHESNLNCFIAEVHEDGSVVWDSHGTGCDVCVDTVLQTVQMKQEGKTVKEIRAAIDDAYRVGYAKPTATPMPT
;
A
#
# COMPACT_ATOMS: atom_id res chain seq x y z
N MET A 1 -32.83 -23.48 19.99
CA MET A 1 -32.78 -24.51 18.93
C MET A 1 -31.64 -24.17 17.97
N ASN A 2 -30.52 -24.88 18.11
CA ASN A 2 -29.49 -25.01 17.07
C ASN A 2 -30.12 -25.58 15.80
N LEU A 3 -29.82 -25.03 14.61
CA LEU A 3 -29.62 -25.79 13.35
C LEU A 3 -29.20 -24.81 12.24
N TYR A 4 -27.92 -24.45 12.17
CA TYR A 4 -27.30 -24.10 10.88
C TYR A 4 -26.07 -24.99 10.69
N ARG A 5 -26.29 -26.02 9.89
CA ARG A 5 -25.35 -27.08 9.53
C ARG A 5 -24.61 -26.60 8.30
N ASN A 6 -23.33 -26.32 8.46
CA ASN A 6 -22.37 -26.08 7.39
C ASN A 6 -21.77 -27.43 6.96
N PRO A 7 -21.90 -27.86 5.70
CA PRO A 7 -21.01 -28.87 5.16
C PRO A 7 -20.42 -28.40 3.83
N SER A 8 -19.10 -28.24 3.79
CA SER A 8 -18.30 -28.68 2.65
C SER A 8 -16.82 -28.38 2.90
N LYS A 9 -16.16 -29.28 3.63
CA LYS A 9 -14.70 -29.46 3.54
C LYS A 9 -14.42 -30.32 2.31
N TYR A 10 -14.30 -29.72 1.13
CA TYR A 10 -13.69 -30.41 0.00
C TYR A 10 -12.18 -30.47 0.22
N THR A 11 -11.74 -31.58 0.79
CA THR A 11 -10.35 -32.02 0.80
C THR A 11 -10.03 -32.52 -0.61
N MET A 12 -9.61 -31.62 -1.48
CA MET A 12 -9.11 -31.99 -2.80
C MET A 12 -7.65 -32.44 -2.68
N THR A 13 -7.49 -33.72 -2.36
CA THR A 13 -6.21 -34.43 -2.35
C THR A 13 -5.70 -34.54 -3.79
N TRP A 14 -4.79 -33.65 -4.19
CA TRP A 14 -4.07 -33.75 -5.46
C TRP A 14 -3.02 -34.86 -5.36
N LEU A 15 -3.30 -35.98 -6.03
CA LEU A 15 -2.32 -37.03 -6.32
C LEU A 15 -1.25 -36.45 -7.25
N MET A 16 -0.04 -36.35 -6.71
CA MET A 16 1.21 -36.14 -7.44
C MET A 16 1.44 -37.30 -8.41
N THR A 17 1.37 -37.02 -9.70
CA THR A 17 2.02 -37.83 -10.75
C THR A 17 2.96 -36.93 -11.52
N GLY A 18 4.26 -37.22 -11.39
CA GLY A 18 5.34 -36.45 -12.00
C GLY A 18 5.42 -36.62 -13.52
N VAL A 19 6.30 -35.83 -14.13
CA VAL A 19 7.56 -36.29 -14.75
C VAL A 19 8.33 -35.02 -15.15
N VAL A 20 9.53 -34.89 -14.60
CA VAL A 20 10.54 -33.90 -14.95
C VAL A 20 11.05 -34.20 -16.36
N SER A 21 10.95 -33.24 -17.27
CA SER A 21 11.69 -33.23 -18.53
C SER A 21 12.57 -32.00 -18.58
N ILE A 22 13.87 -32.25 -18.42
CA ILE A 22 14.95 -31.29 -18.55
C ILE A 22 15.29 -31.15 -20.04
N SER A 23 15.12 -29.95 -20.57
CA SER A 23 15.72 -29.55 -21.85
C SER A 23 16.60 -28.33 -21.60
N LEU A 24 17.90 -28.59 -21.45
CA LEU A 24 18.95 -27.58 -21.46
C LEU A 24 19.17 -27.13 -22.91
N LEU A 25 18.87 -25.86 -23.22
CA LEU A 25 19.46 -25.21 -24.39
C LEU A 25 20.38 -24.09 -23.89
N SER A 26 21.69 -24.37 -24.02
CA SER A 26 22.77 -23.41 -23.91
C SER A 26 22.76 -22.50 -25.15
N GLY A 27 22.40 -21.22 -24.96
CA GLY A 27 22.62 -20.17 -25.95
C GLY A 27 23.75 -19.25 -25.48
N CYS A 28 24.94 -19.45 -26.01
CA CYS A 28 26.07 -18.53 -25.87
C CYS A 28 26.14 -17.66 -27.13
N GLY A 29 26.17 -16.33 -26.96
CA GLY A 29 26.29 -15.39 -28.06
C GLY A 29 26.79 -14.05 -27.56
N SER A 30 28.12 -13.91 -27.45
CA SER A 30 28.79 -12.62 -27.29
C SER A 30 29.40 -12.22 -28.63
N SER A 31 28.96 -11.10 -29.18
CA SER A 31 29.73 -10.33 -30.17
C SER A 31 29.85 -8.91 -29.67
N ALA A 32 31.07 -8.58 -29.24
CA ALA A 32 31.51 -7.24 -28.98
C ALA A 32 31.95 -6.56 -30.28
N SER A 33 31.52 -5.32 -30.47
CA SER A 33 32.12 -4.32 -31.35
C SER A 33 31.79 -2.98 -30.69
N LYS A 34 32.73 -2.39 -29.94
CA LYS A 34 33.64 -1.33 -30.41
C LYS A 34 32.88 -0.27 -31.21
N ASP A 35 32.70 0.92 -30.62
CA ASP A 35 33.56 2.04 -30.97
C ASP A 35 33.47 3.17 -29.94
N ALA A 36 34.61 3.84 -29.79
CA ALA A 36 34.88 4.92 -28.87
C ALA A 36 34.62 6.28 -29.51
N ALA A 37 34.34 7.25 -28.64
CA ALA A 37 34.74 8.65 -28.68
C ALA A 37 34.36 9.52 -29.91
N GLY A 38 33.75 10.67 -29.62
CA GLY A 38 33.87 11.82 -30.51
C GLY A 38 32.88 12.97 -30.29
N ALA A 39 33.40 14.02 -29.63
CA ALA A 39 33.13 15.43 -29.90
C ALA A 39 31.87 16.12 -29.35
N SER A 40 32.17 17.07 -28.46
CA SER A 40 31.46 18.28 -28.04
C SER A 40 30.84 19.09 -29.18
N ILE A 41 29.78 19.85 -28.89
CA ILE A 41 29.54 21.23 -29.36
C ILE A 41 28.50 21.90 -28.44
N ALA A 42 28.71 23.21 -28.25
CA ALA A 42 28.04 24.12 -27.34
C ALA A 42 26.58 24.49 -27.71
N THR A 43 25.84 24.83 -26.65
CA THR A 43 24.69 25.75 -26.45
C THR A 43 24.07 26.49 -27.65
N PRO A 44 22.74 26.75 -27.65
CA PRO A 44 22.25 27.94 -26.95
C PRO A 44 20.98 27.74 -26.11
N GLU A 45 20.96 28.51 -25.03
CA GLU A 45 19.82 28.96 -24.25
C GLU A 45 18.71 29.51 -25.16
N VAL A 46 17.48 29.03 -25.01
CA VAL A 46 16.28 29.72 -25.51
C VAL A 46 15.25 29.76 -24.38
N SER A 47 15.12 30.95 -23.83
CA SER A 47 13.96 31.46 -23.12
C SER A 47 12.65 31.16 -23.86
N GLN A 48 11.72 30.50 -23.20
CA GLN A 48 10.30 30.61 -23.52
C GLN A 48 9.52 30.91 -22.24
N ALA A 49 9.20 32.19 -22.10
CA ALA A 49 8.04 32.63 -21.37
C ALA A 49 6.79 32.09 -22.07
N SER A 50 5.88 31.50 -21.31
CA SER A 50 4.49 31.32 -21.70
C SER A 50 3.60 31.60 -20.50
N ASP A 51 2.98 32.77 -20.52
CA ASP A 51 1.74 33.06 -19.81
C ASP A 51 0.65 32.05 -20.21
N ALA A 52 -0.04 31.47 -19.22
CA ALA A 52 -1.51 31.41 -19.17
C ALA A 52 -1.98 30.46 -18.04
N HIS A 53 -2.70 31.04 -17.10
CA HIS A 53 -3.57 30.47 -16.07
C HIS A 53 -3.96 28.98 -16.21
N ALA A 54 -3.43 28.18 -15.30
CA ALA A 54 -4.23 27.21 -14.56
C ALA A 54 -3.97 27.45 -13.07
N ASN A 55 -5.03 27.53 -12.26
CA ASN A 55 -4.90 27.36 -10.82
C ASN A 55 -4.39 25.94 -10.57
N HIS A 56 -3.07 25.75 -10.65
CA HIS A 56 -2.44 24.59 -10.09
C HIS A 56 -2.63 24.72 -8.59
N VAL A 57 -3.57 23.95 -8.04
CA VAL A 57 -3.50 23.61 -6.62
C VAL A 57 -2.10 23.03 -6.45
N HIS A 58 -1.27 23.73 -5.69
CA HIS A 58 0.06 23.23 -5.34
C HIS A 58 -0.16 22.04 -4.40
N THR A 59 -0.38 20.89 -5.00
CA THR A 59 -0.27 19.61 -4.31
C THR A 59 1.21 19.42 -4.02
N GLU A 60 1.60 19.54 -2.76
CA GLU A 60 2.97 19.25 -2.35
C GLU A 60 3.18 17.74 -2.33
N THR A 61 4.16 17.28 -3.11
CA THR A 61 4.55 15.87 -3.20
C THR A 61 6.01 15.70 -2.79
N THR A 62 6.29 14.77 -1.87
CA THR A 62 7.63 14.48 -1.37
C THR A 62 7.95 13.01 -1.53
N GLN A 63 9.17 12.68 -1.98
CA GLN A 63 9.65 11.30 -2.01
C GLN A 63 10.50 10.99 -0.78
N LEU A 64 10.22 9.87 -0.11
CA LEU A 64 10.90 9.41 1.09
C LEU A 64 12.08 8.48 0.78
N ALA A 65 12.98 8.32 1.73
CA ALA A 65 14.18 7.48 1.60
C ALA A 65 13.86 5.98 1.42
N ASN A 66 12.69 5.53 1.87
CA ASN A 66 12.19 4.17 1.69
C ASN A 66 11.52 3.95 0.33
N GLY A 67 11.43 4.99 -0.52
CA GLY A 67 10.83 4.94 -1.85
C GLY A 67 9.35 5.34 -1.90
N ASP A 68 8.70 5.55 -0.75
CA ASP A 68 7.31 6.00 -0.69
C ASP A 68 7.20 7.46 -1.16
N ILE A 69 6.02 7.80 -1.63
CA ILE A 69 5.62 9.16 -2.01
C ILE A 69 4.59 9.63 -1.00
N GLN A 70 4.77 10.84 -0.48
CA GLN A 70 3.78 11.54 0.30
C GLN A 70 3.19 12.69 -0.49
N GLU A 71 1.87 12.85 -0.40
CA GLU A 71 1.13 13.90 -1.09
C GLU A 71 0.16 14.57 -0.13
N THR A 72 0.15 15.91 -0.11
CA THR A 72 -0.78 16.68 0.73
C THR A 72 -2.02 17.07 -0.05
N THR A 73 -3.20 16.75 0.49
CA THR A 73 -4.50 17.20 -0.04
C THR A 73 -5.26 18.06 0.98
N ALA A 74 -6.27 18.78 0.51
CA ALA A 74 -7.01 19.74 1.32
C ALA A 74 -7.87 19.11 2.44
N SER A 75 -8.28 17.85 2.29
CA SER A 75 -9.09 17.13 3.27
C SER A 75 -9.10 15.63 3.01
N LEU A 76 -9.70 14.87 3.92
CA LEU A 76 -9.85 13.41 3.81
C LEU A 76 -10.76 12.96 2.66
N ASP A 77 -11.62 13.86 2.18
CA ASP A 77 -12.52 13.60 1.06
C ASP A 77 -11.83 13.83 -0.29
N VAL A 78 -10.63 14.43 -0.28
CA VAL A 78 -9.79 14.65 -1.45
C VAL A 78 -8.67 13.63 -1.43
N LEU A 79 -8.79 12.60 -2.26
CA LEU A 79 -7.76 11.57 -2.40
C LEU A 79 -6.54 12.10 -3.17
N PRO A 80 -5.34 11.54 -2.90
CA PRO A 80 -4.11 11.95 -3.56
C PRO A 80 -4.04 11.45 -5.02
N SER A 81 -3.38 12.23 -5.86
CA SER A 81 -3.21 11.99 -7.30
C SER A 81 -2.38 10.75 -7.62
N PHE A 82 -1.51 10.29 -6.71
CA PHE A 82 -0.76 9.04 -6.91
C PHE A 82 -1.66 7.80 -7.03
N LEU A 83 -2.96 7.91 -6.72
CA LEU A 83 -3.93 6.84 -6.90
C LEU A 83 -4.51 6.76 -8.32
N ASP A 84 -4.22 7.73 -9.18
CA ASP A 84 -4.77 7.78 -10.54
C ASP A 84 -4.38 6.55 -11.35
N GLY A 85 -5.38 5.85 -11.89
CA GLY A 85 -5.19 4.64 -12.70
C GLY A 85 -4.86 3.37 -11.91
N LEU A 86 -4.83 3.42 -10.57
CA LEU A 86 -4.65 2.23 -9.75
C LEU A 86 -5.92 1.36 -9.70
N PRO A 87 -5.80 0.05 -9.41
CA PRO A 87 -6.94 -0.83 -9.20
C PRO A 87 -7.94 -0.29 -8.18
N GLU A 88 -9.23 -0.47 -8.46
CA GLU A 88 -10.34 -0.01 -7.61
C GLU A 88 -10.19 -0.45 -6.15
N LYS A 89 -9.73 -1.68 -5.89
CA LYS A 89 -9.47 -2.20 -4.54
C LYS A 89 -8.53 -1.30 -3.73
N ILE A 90 -7.48 -0.78 -4.37
CA ILE A 90 -6.50 0.10 -3.71
C ILE A 90 -7.15 1.44 -3.40
N VAL A 91 -7.82 2.04 -4.39
CA VAL A 91 -8.52 3.32 -4.23
C VAL A 91 -9.56 3.24 -3.09
N LEU A 92 -10.33 2.15 -3.04
CA LEU A 92 -11.29 1.88 -1.97
C LEU A 92 -10.62 1.73 -0.60
N ALA A 93 -9.43 1.13 -0.53
CA ALA A 93 -8.69 1.01 0.72
C ALA A 93 -8.25 2.37 1.26
N TYR A 94 -7.82 3.30 0.39
CA TYR A 94 -7.47 4.67 0.81
C TYR A 94 -8.68 5.45 1.31
N GLN A 95 -9.83 5.34 0.63
CA GLN A 95 -11.09 5.92 1.11
C GLN A 95 -11.50 5.33 2.47
N ALA A 96 -11.45 4.01 2.58
CA ALA A 96 -11.75 3.30 3.80
C ALA A 96 -10.80 3.69 4.95
N ALA A 97 -9.53 3.92 4.66
CA ALA A 97 -8.55 4.39 5.63
C ALA A 97 -8.93 5.75 6.20
N ALA A 98 -9.34 6.71 5.36
CA ALA A 98 -9.86 7.99 5.81
C ALA A 98 -11.10 7.86 6.69
N ILE A 99 -12.10 7.06 6.27
CA ILE A 99 -13.37 6.89 6.99
C ILE A 99 -13.18 6.17 8.34
N THR A 100 -12.23 5.24 8.42
CA THR A 100 -12.03 4.38 9.61
C THR A 100 -10.75 4.66 10.39
N ARG A 101 -10.10 5.80 10.11
CA ARG A 101 -8.81 6.21 10.69
C ARG A 101 -8.72 6.04 12.21
N ASP A 102 -9.77 6.45 12.94
CA ASP A 102 -9.79 6.43 14.41
C ASP A 102 -9.71 4.99 14.96
N THR A 103 -10.19 4.02 14.17
CA THR A 103 -10.06 2.59 14.45
C THR A 103 -8.69 2.09 14.01
N LEU A 104 -8.27 2.41 12.78
CA LEU A 104 -7.00 1.95 12.20
C LEU A 104 -5.76 2.42 12.94
N ALA A 105 -5.80 3.55 13.64
CA ALA A 105 -4.74 3.99 14.54
C ALA A 105 -4.42 2.96 15.64
N TRP A 106 -5.37 2.07 15.96
CA TRP A 106 -5.21 0.99 16.92
C TRP A 106 -4.97 -0.37 16.28
N ILE A 107 -4.98 -0.48 14.95
CA ILE A 107 -4.83 -1.74 14.25
C ILE A 107 -3.39 -1.85 13.73
N PRO A 108 -2.63 -2.90 14.10
CA PRO A 108 -1.28 -3.07 13.62
C PRO A 108 -1.24 -3.58 12.19
N CYS A 109 -0.11 -3.38 11.51
CA CYS A 109 0.19 -4.03 10.25
C CYS A 109 1.22 -5.14 10.44
N TYR A 110 1.03 -6.25 9.73
CA TYR A 110 1.87 -7.46 9.80
C TYR A 110 2.70 -7.70 8.53
N CYS A 111 2.87 -6.68 7.68
CA CYS A 111 3.59 -6.80 6.41
C CYS A 111 5.12 -6.84 6.55
N GLY A 112 5.66 -6.44 7.70
CA GLY A 112 7.10 -6.42 7.97
C GLY A 112 7.82 -5.11 7.62
N CYS A 113 7.13 -4.15 6.99
CA CYS A 113 7.70 -2.86 6.62
C CYS A 113 7.65 -1.80 7.73
N GLY A 114 7.00 -2.09 8.86
CA GLY A 114 6.78 -1.10 9.93
C GLY A 114 8.04 -0.38 10.40
N GLY A 115 9.13 -1.13 10.62
CA GLY A 115 10.41 -0.55 11.06
C GLY A 115 11.17 0.20 9.96
N SER A 116 11.04 -0.21 8.69
CA SER A 116 11.74 0.43 7.57
C SER A 116 11.02 1.69 7.05
N ALA A 117 9.71 1.78 7.26
CA ALA A 117 8.89 2.94 6.90
C ALA A 117 8.55 3.85 8.08
N GLY A 118 8.85 3.44 9.32
CA GLY A 118 8.49 4.21 10.52
C GLY A 118 6.99 4.16 10.87
N HIS A 119 6.24 3.23 10.28
CA HIS A 119 4.80 3.12 10.49
C HIS A 119 4.46 2.51 11.86
N GLU A 120 3.60 3.20 12.60
CA GLU A 120 3.19 2.79 13.95
C GLU A 120 1.92 1.94 13.95
N SER A 121 1.12 2.01 12.90
CA SER A 121 -0.16 1.30 12.74
C SER A 121 -0.46 1.05 11.26
N ASN A 122 -1.54 0.31 10.99
CA ASN A 122 -2.05 0.13 9.63
C ASN A 122 -2.54 1.45 9.03
N LEU A 123 -2.97 2.43 9.84
CA LEU A 123 -3.31 3.78 9.36
C LEU A 123 -2.12 4.45 8.67
N ASN A 124 -0.92 4.34 9.25
CA ASN A 124 0.28 5.02 8.72
C ASN A 124 0.70 4.51 7.35
N CYS A 125 0.21 3.33 6.92
CA CYS A 125 0.45 2.84 5.58
C CYS A 125 -0.32 3.62 4.50
N PHE A 126 -1.26 4.49 4.88
CA PHE A 126 -2.13 5.25 3.98
C PHE A 126 -2.13 6.75 4.29
N ILE A 127 -2.11 7.12 5.57
CA ILE A 127 -2.14 8.50 6.04
C ILE A 127 -0.97 8.69 7.00
N ALA A 128 -0.01 9.52 6.58
CA ALA A 128 1.11 9.90 7.42
C ALA A 128 0.67 10.87 8.51
N GLU A 129 -0.12 11.88 8.16
CA GLU A 129 -0.55 12.95 9.06
C GLU A 129 -1.88 13.56 8.64
N VAL A 130 -2.64 14.05 9.62
CA VAL A 130 -3.78 14.96 9.42
C VAL A 130 -3.49 16.23 10.21
N HIS A 131 -3.34 17.34 9.50
CA HIS A 131 -3.03 18.63 10.11
C HIS A 131 -4.25 19.25 10.82
N GLU A 132 -4.00 20.22 11.71
CA GLU A 132 -5.06 20.93 12.44
C GLU A 132 -6.04 21.68 11.53
N ASP A 133 -5.58 22.13 10.36
CA ASP A 133 -6.41 22.81 9.36
C ASP A 133 -7.28 21.84 8.52
N GLY A 134 -7.14 20.53 8.75
CA GLY A 134 -7.85 19.48 8.04
C GLY A 134 -7.16 18.93 6.80
N SER A 135 -6.05 19.52 6.37
CA SER A 135 -5.24 18.97 5.28
C SER A 135 -4.61 17.63 5.68
N VAL A 136 -4.40 16.76 4.70
CA VAL A 136 -3.97 15.37 4.93
C VAL A 136 -2.71 15.09 4.16
N VAL A 137 -1.69 14.58 4.83
CA VAL A 137 -0.50 14.00 4.21
C VAL A 137 -0.76 12.51 4.01
N TRP A 138 -0.98 12.11 2.77
CA TRP A 138 -1.18 10.72 2.39
C TRP A 138 0.16 10.05 2.12
N ASP A 139 0.24 8.75 2.37
CA ASP A 139 1.43 7.93 2.12
C ASP A 139 1.13 6.86 1.07
N SER A 140 1.96 6.74 0.04
CA SER A 140 1.77 5.79 -1.05
C SER A 140 2.09 4.33 -0.67
N HIS A 141 2.60 4.06 0.53
CA HIS A 141 3.05 2.73 0.93
C HIS A 141 2.00 1.63 0.72
N GLY A 142 0.74 1.94 1.04
CA GLY A 142 -0.40 1.03 0.91
C GLY A 142 -0.66 0.58 -0.53
N THR A 143 -0.23 1.34 -1.54
CA THR A 143 -0.42 0.99 -2.96
C THR A 143 0.32 -0.30 -3.36
N GLY A 144 1.41 -0.63 -2.66
CA GLY A 144 2.24 -1.80 -2.97
C GLY A 144 2.06 -2.98 -2.02
N CYS A 145 1.10 -2.94 -1.09
CA CYS A 145 1.03 -3.90 0.01
C CYS A 145 -0.38 -4.49 0.24
N ASP A 146 -0.59 -5.72 -0.23
CA ASP A 146 -1.85 -6.45 -0.05
C ASP A 146 -2.24 -6.63 1.43
N VAL A 147 -1.28 -6.89 2.32
CA VAL A 147 -1.55 -7.02 3.76
C VAL A 147 -2.08 -5.73 4.36
N CYS A 148 -1.54 -4.58 3.95
CA CYS A 148 -2.04 -3.28 4.41
C CYS A 148 -3.48 -3.06 3.96
N VAL A 149 -3.75 -3.30 2.68
CA VAL A 149 -5.06 -3.14 2.05
C VAL A 149 -6.09 -4.08 2.66
N ASP A 150 -5.78 -5.37 2.78
CA ASP A 150 -6.71 -6.37 3.31
C ASP A 150 -7.03 -6.11 4.80
N THR A 151 -6.06 -5.61 5.58
CA THR A 151 -6.28 -5.23 6.98
C THR A 151 -7.29 -4.08 7.11
N VAL A 152 -7.21 -3.06 6.24
CA VAL A 152 -8.20 -1.98 6.21
C VAL A 152 -9.59 -2.50 5.87
N LEU A 153 -9.70 -3.31 4.80
CA LEU A 153 -11.00 -3.82 4.34
C LEU A 153 -11.65 -4.73 5.39
N GLN A 154 -10.88 -5.60 6.06
CA GLN A 154 -11.37 -6.41 7.18
C GLN A 154 -11.79 -5.55 8.37
N THR A 155 -11.05 -4.49 8.69
CA THR A 155 -11.38 -3.56 9.76
C THR A 155 -12.71 -2.86 9.50
N VAL A 156 -12.92 -2.37 8.27
CA VAL A 156 -14.18 -1.70 7.89
C VAL A 156 -15.35 -2.67 7.94
N GLN A 157 -15.18 -3.89 7.43
CA GLN A 157 -16.20 -4.93 7.50
C GLN A 157 -16.61 -5.19 8.95
N MET A 158 -15.64 -5.43 9.84
CA MET A 158 -15.91 -5.71 11.24
C MET A 158 -16.55 -4.51 11.98
N LYS A 159 -16.20 -3.28 11.60
CA LYS A 159 -16.85 -2.07 12.12
C LYS A 159 -18.30 -1.97 11.67
N GLN A 160 -18.61 -2.31 10.42
CA GLN A 160 -19.98 -2.39 9.90
C GLN A 160 -20.80 -3.48 10.60
N GLU A 161 -20.16 -4.57 11.03
CA GLU A 161 -20.77 -5.62 11.86
C GLU A 161 -21.01 -5.18 13.32
N GLY A 162 -20.62 -3.96 13.70
CA GLY A 162 -20.85 -3.42 15.04
C GLY A 162 -19.83 -3.87 16.10
N LYS A 163 -18.69 -4.45 15.69
CA LYS A 163 -17.62 -4.84 16.62
C LYS A 163 -16.94 -3.61 17.23
N THR A 164 -16.54 -3.74 18.49
CA THR A 164 -15.74 -2.73 19.19
C THR A 164 -14.31 -2.71 18.65
N VAL A 165 -13.59 -1.59 18.81
CA VAL A 165 -12.18 -1.45 18.38
C VAL A 165 -11.30 -2.56 18.97
N LYS A 166 -11.55 -2.95 20.23
CA LYS A 166 -10.80 -4.02 20.91
C LYS A 166 -11.07 -5.40 20.31
N GLU A 167 -12.31 -5.69 19.92
CA GLU A 167 -12.65 -6.94 19.23
C GLU A 167 -12.05 -6.98 17.82
N ILE A 168 -12.08 -5.86 17.09
CA ILE A 168 -11.44 -5.72 15.78
C ILE A 168 -9.94 -5.97 15.92
N ARG A 169 -9.28 -5.29 16.86
CA ARG A 169 -7.85 -5.47 17.14
C ARG A 169 -7.52 -6.93 17.43
N ALA A 170 -8.24 -7.57 18.33
CA ALA A 170 -8.00 -8.98 18.67
C ALA A 170 -8.20 -9.92 17.47
N ALA A 171 -9.19 -9.65 16.62
CA ALA A 171 -9.45 -10.45 15.41
C ALA A 171 -8.33 -10.30 14.37
N ILE A 172 -7.84 -9.09 14.13
CA ILE A 172 -6.69 -8.85 13.24
C ILE A 172 -5.43 -9.52 13.81
N ASP A 173 -5.18 -9.39 15.11
CA ASP A 173 -4.03 -10.03 15.74
C ASP A 173 -4.08 -11.56 15.57
N ASP A 174 -5.24 -12.20 15.74
CA ASP A 174 -5.39 -13.65 15.54
C ASP A 174 -5.26 -14.06 14.06
N ALA A 175 -5.76 -13.25 13.13
CA ALA A 175 -5.68 -13.53 11.69
C ALA A 175 -4.23 -13.54 11.18
N TYR A 176 -3.37 -12.67 11.74
CA TYR A 176 -2.01 -12.48 11.26
C TYR A 176 -0.90 -13.00 12.19
N ARG A 177 -1.21 -13.53 13.39
CA ARG A 177 -0.17 -14.01 14.33
C ARG A 177 0.69 -15.19 13.85
N VAL A 178 0.29 -15.93 12.82
CA VAL A 178 1.06 -17.07 12.27
C VAL A 178 1.39 -16.82 10.81
N GLY A 179 2.67 -16.93 10.46
CA GLY A 179 3.14 -16.86 9.06
C GLY A 179 3.38 -15.44 8.54
N TYR A 180 3.14 -14.41 9.35
CA TYR A 180 3.43 -13.01 9.01
C TYR A 180 4.54 -12.43 9.89
N ALA A 181 4.97 -11.20 9.55
CA ALA A 181 6.03 -10.52 10.28
C ALA A 181 5.56 -10.04 11.67
N LYS A 182 6.51 -9.56 12.48
CA LYS A 182 6.18 -8.89 13.75
C LYS A 182 5.28 -7.67 13.46
N PRO A 183 4.21 -7.46 14.23
CA PRO A 183 3.35 -6.29 14.05
C PRO A 183 4.12 -4.98 14.28
N THR A 184 3.61 -3.90 13.70
CA THR A 184 3.92 -2.53 14.10
C THR A 184 3.71 -2.34 15.60
N ALA A 185 4.39 -1.35 16.21
CA ALA A 185 4.35 -1.08 17.65
C ALA A 185 3.05 -0.36 18.08
N THR A 186 1.90 -0.87 17.63
CA THR A 186 0.59 -0.25 17.81
C THR A 186 0.04 -0.56 19.20
N PRO A 187 -0.25 0.46 20.04
CA PRO A 187 -0.78 0.25 21.38
C PRO A 187 -2.14 -0.46 21.34
N MET A 188 -2.52 -1.06 22.46
CA MET A 188 -3.87 -1.63 22.60
C MET A 188 -4.89 -0.51 22.87
N PRO A 189 -6.11 -0.59 22.30
CA PRO A 189 -7.19 0.34 22.64
C PRO A 189 -7.51 0.30 24.14
N THR A 190 -7.76 1.47 24.72
CA THR A 190 -8.20 1.65 26.12
C THR A 190 -9.64 1.24 26.33
#